data_AF-A0ABC8AT02-F1
#
_entry.id   AF-A0ABC8AT02-F1
#
_cell.length_a   1.000
_cell.length_b   1.000
_cell.length_c   1.000
_cell.angle_alpha   90.00
_cell.angle_beta   90.00
_cell.angle_gamma   90.00
#
_symmetry.space_group_name_H-M   'P 1'
#
loop_
_entity.id
_entity.type
_entity.pdbx_description
1 polymer ?
#
loop_
_entity_poly.entity_id
_entity_poly.type
_entity_poly.pdbx_seq_one_letter_code
_entity_poly.pdbx_strand_id
1 'polypeptide(L)'
;MFDESWREDSWVPGVGANYSSRIPLGRVDYGWAWSTPVRKAADRRQALVEIDAIVAVMLGITAEELLTIYRTQFPVLQKYEREALYDAAGRQLPTKLASEYRKKGSIQPTDLTVDGITYQEPFAGVDRERDMELAHKHFSLLTEGRQ
;
A
#
# COMPACT_ATOMS: atom_id res chain seq x y z
N MET A 1 8.86 22.13 -7.93
CA MET A 1 7.99 23.27 -7.53
C MET A 1 6.63 22.68 -7.20
N PHE A 2 5.93 23.21 -6.20
CA PHE A 2 4.57 22.78 -5.82
C PHE A 2 3.55 23.23 -6.87
N ASP A 3 2.54 22.40 -7.13
CA ASP A 3 1.40 22.69 -7.99
C ASP A 3 0.11 22.52 -7.19
N GLU A 4 -0.82 23.47 -7.30
CA GLU A 4 -2.08 23.47 -6.54
C GLU A 4 -2.96 22.26 -6.92
N SER A 5 -2.86 21.79 -8.17
CA SER A 5 -3.59 20.61 -8.66
C SER A 5 -3.24 19.33 -7.90
N TRP A 6 -2.06 19.25 -7.27
CA TRP A 6 -1.68 18.08 -6.46
C TRP A 6 -2.59 17.90 -5.24
N ARG A 7 -3.36 18.91 -4.84
CA ARG A 7 -4.36 18.79 -3.76
C ARG A 7 -5.59 17.99 -4.18
N GLU A 8 -5.79 17.80 -5.48
CA GLU A 8 -6.84 16.97 -6.04
C GLU A 8 -6.43 15.49 -6.13
N ASP A 9 -5.14 15.18 -5.94
CA ASP A 9 -4.63 13.82 -5.99
C ASP A 9 -5.20 12.95 -4.87
N SER A 10 -5.64 11.76 -5.24
CA SER A 10 -6.17 10.78 -4.30
C SER A 10 -5.65 9.40 -4.62
N TRP A 11 -5.45 8.61 -3.57
CA TRP A 11 -5.19 7.18 -3.68
C TRP A 11 -6.33 6.45 -4.40
N VAL A 12 -6.00 5.38 -5.11
CA VAL A 12 -7.02 4.54 -5.75
C VAL A 12 -7.97 3.98 -4.67
N PRO A 13 -9.30 4.17 -4.81
CA PRO A 13 -10.25 3.67 -3.83
C PRO A 13 -10.22 2.14 -3.71
N GLY A 14 -10.19 1.64 -2.47
CA GLY A 14 -10.24 0.20 -2.19
C GLY A 14 -8.92 -0.54 -2.40
N VAL A 15 -7.82 0.16 -2.65
CA VAL A 15 -6.46 -0.41 -2.77
C VAL A 15 -5.70 -0.30 -1.44
N GLY A 16 -4.99 -1.38 -1.09
CA GLY A 16 -4.06 -1.43 0.03
C GLY A 16 -4.69 -1.64 1.41
N ALA A 17 -3.85 -1.56 2.45
CA ALA A 17 -4.33 -1.74 3.84
C ALA A 17 -5.08 -0.49 4.31
N ASN A 18 -6.39 -0.63 4.55
CA ASN A 18 -7.20 0.43 5.14
C ASN A 18 -6.87 0.61 6.62
N TYR A 19 -6.58 1.84 7.02
CA TYR A 19 -6.39 2.20 8.42
C TYR A 19 -6.92 3.62 8.70
N SER A 20 -7.43 3.84 9.92
CA SER A 20 -8.28 4.98 10.26
C SER A 20 -7.57 6.34 10.23
N SER A 21 -6.25 6.34 10.41
CA SER A 21 -5.43 7.56 10.51
C SER A 21 -4.68 7.90 9.21
N ARG A 22 -5.11 7.36 8.07
CA ARG A 22 -4.46 7.62 6.78
C ARG A 22 -4.60 9.10 6.40
N ILE A 23 -3.48 9.69 6.04
CA ILE A 23 -3.43 11.05 5.51
C ILE A 23 -3.77 10.98 4.00
N PRO A 24 -4.70 11.81 3.49
CA PRO A 24 -4.98 11.88 2.06
C PRO A 24 -3.74 12.23 1.24
N LEU A 25 -3.61 11.66 0.05
CA LEU A 25 -2.46 11.90 -0.83
C LEU A 25 -2.29 13.38 -1.17
N GLY A 26 -3.37 14.05 -1.57
CA GLY A 26 -3.39 15.48 -1.86
C GLY A 26 -3.25 16.41 -0.65
N ARG A 27 -3.01 15.89 0.56
CA ARG A 27 -2.68 16.74 1.72
C ARG A 27 -1.22 17.19 1.67
N VAL A 28 -0.89 17.92 0.61
CA VAL A 28 0.42 18.49 0.31
C VAL A 28 0.35 20.02 0.33
N ASP A 29 1.49 20.64 0.64
CA ASP A 29 1.62 22.08 0.76
C ASP A 29 2.87 22.56 0.04
N TYR A 30 2.98 23.88 -0.18
CA TYR A 30 4.11 24.49 -0.89
C TYR A 30 5.47 24.24 -0.19
N GLY A 31 5.44 24.06 1.12
CA GLY A 31 6.61 23.80 1.95
C GLY A 31 6.81 22.32 2.26
N TRP A 32 8.08 21.89 2.27
CA TRP A 32 8.43 20.58 2.83
C TRP A 32 8.30 20.61 4.35
N ALA A 33 7.40 19.79 4.88
CA ALA A 33 7.20 19.59 6.30
C ALA A 33 7.44 18.12 6.66
N TRP A 34 7.47 17.83 7.96
CA TRP A 34 7.63 16.46 8.44
C TRP A 34 6.55 15.51 7.90
N SER A 35 5.34 16.02 7.64
CA SER A 35 4.20 15.30 7.10
C SER A 35 4.21 15.12 5.58
N THR A 36 5.08 15.82 4.83
CA THR A 36 5.11 15.75 3.36
C THR A 36 5.50 14.36 2.82
N PRO A 37 6.50 13.65 3.39
CA PRO A 37 6.88 12.33 2.87
C PRO A 37 5.88 11.22 3.24
N VAL A 38 5.75 10.23 2.37
CA VAL A 38 4.98 8.99 2.65
C VAL A 38 5.73 8.10 3.65
N ARG A 39 5.44 8.28 4.95
CA ARG A 39 6.16 7.62 6.06
C ARG A 39 5.52 6.33 6.56
N LYS A 40 4.24 6.10 6.31
CA LYS A 40 3.56 4.89 6.77
C LYS A 40 3.89 3.73 5.84
N ALA A 41 4.09 2.54 6.41
CA ALA A 41 4.46 1.36 5.63
C ALA A 41 3.33 0.97 4.66
N ALA A 42 2.08 1.05 5.12
CA ALA A 42 0.90 0.81 4.29
C ALA A 42 0.82 1.75 3.08
N ASP A 43 1.07 3.05 3.28
CA ASP A 43 1.01 4.03 2.19
C ASP A 43 2.17 3.90 1.21
N ARG A 44 3.39 3.60 1.70
CA ARG A 44 4.52 3.28 0.80
C ARG A 44 4.21 2.07 -0.07
N ARG A 45 3.62 1.03 0.51
CA ARG A 45 3.23 -0.17 -0.23
C ARG A 45 2.16 0.15 -1.28
N GLN A 46 1.18 0.98 -0.95
CA GLN A 46 0.19 1.44 -1.92
C GLN A 46 0.81 2.26 -3.04
N ALA A 47 1.71 3.19 -2.73
CA ALA A 47 2.47 3.95 -3.73
C ALA A 47 3.20 3.03 -4.71
N LEU A 48 3.85 1.97 -4.22
CA LEU A 48 4.54 0.99 -5.07
C LEU A 48 3.57 0.25 -6.01
N VAL A 49 2.38 -0.12 -5.54
CA VAL A 49 1.38 -0.77 -6.41
C VAL A 49 0.85 0.18 -7.47
N GLU A 50 0.53 1.42 -7.09
CA GLU A 50 -0.01 2.39 -8.03
C GLU A 50 1.04 2.82 -9.05
N ILE A 51 2.31 2.95 -8.67
CA ILE A 51 3.42 3.21 -9.62
C ILE A 51 3.53 2.05 -10.64
N ASP A 52 3.51 0.80 -10.19
CA ASP A 52 3.59 -0.35 -11.10
C ASP A 52 2.40 -0.35 -12.09
N ALA A 53 1.20 -0.04 -11.61
CA ALA A 53 0.00 0.06 -12.45
C ALA A 53 0.06 1.23 -13.43
N ILE A 54 0.50 2.42 -13.01
CA ILE A 54 0.68 3.59 -13.88
C ILE A 54 1.67 3.25 -14.99
N VAL A 55 2.81 2.66 -14.65
CA VAL A 55 3.84 2.29 -15.62
C VAL A 55 3.31 1.22 -16.59
N ALA A 56 2.54 0.25 -16.11
CA ALA A 56 1.91 -0.74 -16.98
C ALA A 56 0.96 -0.09 -18.00
N VAL A 57 0.06 0.79 -17.54
CA VAL A 57 -0.86 1.53 -18.42
C VAL A 57 -0.09 2.39 -19.43
N MET A 58 0.96 3.11 -18.99
CA MET A 58 1.80 3.93 -19.88
C MET A 58 2.50 3.12 -20.98
N LEU A 59 2.85 1.87 -20.69
CA LEU A 59 3.54 0.98 -21.64
C LEU A 59 2.57 0.10 -22.45
N GLY A 60 1.26 0.23 -22.25
CA GLY A 60 0.25 -0.61 -22.91
C GLY A 60 0.24 -2.06 -22.43
N ILE A 61 0.78 -2.34 -21.24
CA ILE A 61 0.77 -3.66 -20.60
C ILE A 61 -0.61 -3.87 -19.97
N THR A 62 -1.25 -5.01 -20.25
CA THR A 62 -2.56 -5.31 -19.67
C THR A 62 -2.45 -5.65 -18.17
N ALA A 63 -3.58 -5.61 -17.45
CA ALA A 63 -3.59 -6.04 -16.05
C ALA A 63 -3.11 -7.50 -15.92
N GLU A 64 -3.54 -8.39 -16.81
CA GLU A 64 -3.15 -9.80 -16.81
C GLU A 64 -1.64 -10.00 -17.05
N GLU A 65 -1.06 -9.20 -17.95
CA GLU A 65 0.38 -9.20 -18.21
C GLU A 65 1.16 -8.67 -17.00
N LEU A 66 0.71 -7.57 -16.38
CA LEU A 66 1.30 -7.04 -15.15
C LEU A 66 1.29 -8.09 -14.03
N LEU A 67 0.17 -8.79 -13.84
CA LEU A 67 0.09 -9.89 -12.87
C LEU A 67 1.02 -11.05 -13.24
N THR A 68 1.15 -11.37 -14.53
CA THR A 68 2.07 -12.42 -15.00
C THR A 68 3.52 -12.07 -14.71
N ILE A 69 3.91 -10.81 -14.94
CA ILE A 69 5.24 -10.29 -14.57
C ILE A 69 5.45 -10.41 -13.05
N TYR A 70 4.48 -9.96 -12.25
CA TYR A 70 4.53 -10.08 -10.79
C TYR A 70 4.71 -11.54 -10.33
N ARG A 71 3.93 -12.46 -10.89
CA ARG A 71 3.94 -13.89 -10.56
C ARG A 71 5.25 -14.59 -10.92
N THR A 72 5.86 -14.21 -12.05
CA THR A 72 7.03 -14.93 -12.59
C THR A 72 8.36 -14.30 -12.21
N GLN A 73 8.45 -12.97 -12.21
CA GLN A 73 9.72 -12.25 -12.03
C GLN A 73 10.00 -11.88 -10.57
N PHE A 74 8.97 -11.84 -9.72
CA PHE A 74 9.08 -11.35 -8.34
C PHE A 74 8.65 -12.36 -7.25
N PRO A 75 9.14 -13.62 -7.28
CA PRO A 75 8.71 -14.66 -6.32
C PRO A 75 9.08 -14.32 -4.86
N VAL A 76 10.18 -13.62 -4.64
CA VAL A 76 10.60 -13.17 -3.30
C VAL A 76 9.65 -12.11 -2.76
N LEU A 77 9.25 -11.14 -3.60
CA LEU A 77 8.28 -10.11 -3.21
C LEU A 77 6.92 -10.72 -2.90
N GLN A 78 6.44 -11.68 -3.70
CA GLN A 78 5.19 -12.39 -3.43
C GLN A 78 5.17 -13.05 -2.05
N LYS A 79 6.29 -13.68 -1.66
CA LYS A 79 6.42 -14.25 -0.32
C LYS A 79 6.28 -13.16 0.76
N TYR A 80 6.97 -12.03 0.59
CA TYR A 80 6.89 -10.93 1.56
C TYR A 80 5.51 -10.28 1.64
N GLU A 81 4.83 -10.06 0.51
CA GLU A 81 3.46 -9.52 0.48
C GLU A 81 2.47 -10.44 1.19
N ARG A 82 2.51 -11.75 0.90
CA ARG A 82 1.66 -12.75 1.59
C ARG A 82 1.93 -12.79 3.10
N GLU A 83 3.18 -12.54 3.49
CA GLU A 83 3.63 -12.52 4.89
C GLU A 83 3.52 -11.14 5.55
N ALA A 84 3.06 -10.10 4.85
CA ALA A 84 2.86 -8.78 5.44
C ALA A 84 1.56 -8.72 6.26
N LEU A 85 1.63 -8.06 7.42
CA LEU A 85 0.47 -7.62 8.19
C LEU A 85 0.69 -6.16 8.57
N TYR A 86 -0.36 -5.36 8.51
CA TYR A 86 -0.38 -3.96 8.90
C TYR A 86 -1.30 -3.75 10.09
N ASP A 87 -0.90 -2.85 10.97
CA ASP A 87 -1.69 -2.46 12.12
C ASP A 87 -2.68 -1.33 11.79
N ALA A 88 -3.57 -1.03 12.74
CA ALA A 88 -4.60 0.02 12.60
C ALA A 88 -4.03 1.44 12.47
N ALA A 89 -2.71 1.61 12.58
CA ALA A 89 -1.99 2.87 12.36
C ALA A 89 -1.12 2.86 11.10
N GLY A 90 -1.27 1.85 10.23
CA GLY A 90 -0.56 1.72 8.95
C GLY A 90 0.90 1.28 9.07
N ARG A 91 1.31 0.73 10.22
CA ARG A 91 2.66 0.18 10.47
C ARG A 91 2.67 -1.29 10.09
N GLN A 92 3.73 -1.73 9.40
CA GLN A 92 3.94 -3.14 9.14
C GLN A 92 4.46 -3.84 10.40
N LEU A 93 3.90 -5.00 10.73
CA LEU A 93 4.35 -5.81 11.85
C LEU A 93 5.74 -6.39 11.56
N PRO A 94 6.61 -6.50 12.58
CA PRO A 94 7.86 -7.25 12.47
C PRO A 94 7.58 -8.72 12.13
N THR A 95 8.46 -9.36 11.36
CA THR A 95 8.27 -10.73 10.86
C THR A 95 7.93 -11.73 11.98
N LYS A 96 8.58 -11.62 13.15
CA LYS A 96 8.30 -12.50 14.30
C LYS A 96 6.88 -12.31 14.83
N LEU A 97 6.48 -11.06 15.06
CA LEU A 97 5.15 -10.71 15.56
C LEU A 97 4.06 -11.12 14.57
N ALA A 98 4.26 -10.85 13.27
CA ALA A 98 3.33 -11.26 12.23
C ALA A 98 3.21 -12.79 12.11
N SER A 99 4.33 -13.52 12.26
CA SER A 99 4.33 -14.99 12.26
C SER A 99 3.56 -15.55 13.45
N GLU A 100 3.76 -14.98 14.64
CA GLU A 100 3.07 -15.40 15.85
C GLU A 100 1.56 -15.14 15.75
N TYR A 101 1.15 -13.97 15.26
CA TYR A 101 -0.26 -13.62 15.12
C TYR A 101 -0.99 -14.57 14.19
N ARG A 102 -0.38 -14.93 13.05
CA ARG A 102 -0.95 -15.92 12.12
C ARG A 102 -1.14 -17.31 12.74
N LYS A 103 -0.25 -17.72 13.65
CA LYS A 103 -0.32 -19.03 14.31
C LYS A 103 -1.39 -19.07 15.40
N LYS A 104 -1.49 -18.00 16.19
CA LYS A 104 -2.32 -17.97 17.41
C LYS A 104 -3.69 -17.31 17.19
N GLY A 105 -3.84 -16.49 16.16
CA GLY A 105 -5.04 -15.68 15.88
C GLY A 105 -5.25 -14.51 16.84
N SER A 106 -4.53 -14.47 17.97
CA SER A 106 -4.50 -13.37 18.92
C SER A 106 -3.15 -13.35 19.65
N ILE A 107 -2.73 -12.18 20.10
CA ILE A 107 -1.49 -11.99 20.86
C ILE A 107 -1.84 -11.19 22.12
N GLN A 108 -1.20 -11.52 23.26
CA GLN A 108 -1.40 -10.78 24.49
C GLN A 108 -0.95 -9.31 24.32
N PRO A 109 -1.64 -8.32 24.91
CA PRO A 109 -1.30 -6.91 24.73
C PRO A 109 0.16 -6.56 25.09
N THR A 110 0.76 -7.28 26.05
CA THR A 110 2.17 -7.11 26.44
C THR A 110 3.13 -7.49 25.32
N ASP A 111 2.77 -8.49 24.51
CA ASP A 111 3.60 -9.04 23.45
C ASP A 111 3.42 -8.26 22.13
N LEU A 112 2.48 -7.32 22.08
CA LEU A 112 2.30 -6.38 20.97
C LEU A 112 3.31 -5.23 20.98
N THR A 113 4.17 -5.14 22.00
CA THR A 113 5.19 -4.10 22.10
C THR A 113 6.55 -4.64 21.67
N VAL A 114 7.09 -4.11 20.58
CA VAL A 114 8.41 -4.47 20.06
C VAL A 114 9.26 -3.20 20.00
N ASP A 115 10.43 -3.22 20.62
CA ASP A 115 11.37 -2.09 20.66
C ASP A 115 10.74 -0.76 21.11
N GLY A 116 9.84 -0.82 22.10
CA GLY A 116 9.13 0.34 22.63
C GLY A 116 7.94 0.82 21.78
N ILE A 117 7.62 0.10 20.69
CA ILE A 117 6.49 0.40 19.81
C ILE A 117 5.38 -0.60 20.05
N THR A 118 4.24 -0.14 20.57
CA THR A 118 3.02 -0.96 20.71
C THR A 118 2.21 -0.92 19.43
N TYR A 119 1.98 -2.11 18.83
CA TYR A 119 1.18 -2.31 17.62
C TYR A 119 -0.32 -2.39 17.95
N GLN A 120 -1.16 -1.90 17.03
CA GLN A 120 -2.60 -1.73 17.28
C GLN A 120 -3.44 -2.64 16.38
N GLU A 121 -4.31 -3.44 16.98
CA GLU A 121 -5.31 -4.22 16.25
C GLU A 121 -6.43 -3.31 15.67
N PRO A 122 -7.17 -3.78 14.64
CA PRO A 122 -7.01 -5.05 13.95
C PRO A 122 -5.78 -5.10 13.04
N PHE A 123 -5.18 -6.28 12.88
CA PHE A 123 -4.14 -6.50 11.88
C PHE A 123 -4.76 -6.93 10.55
N ALA A 124 -4.35 -6.26 9.47
CA ALA A 124 -4.83 -6.49 8.12
C ALA A 124 -3.73 -7.03 7.22
N GLY A 125 -4.04 -8.09 6.47
CA GLY A 125 -3.23 -8.52 5.33
C GLY A 125 -3.46 -7.64 4.11
N VAL A 126 -2.70 -7.90 3.05
CA VAL A 126 -2.80 -7.21 1.76
C VAL A 126 -2.81 -8.23 0.62
N ASP A 127 -3.36 -7.83 -0.51
CA ASP A 127 -3.44 -8.65 -1.72
C ASP A 127 -2.93 -7.83 -2.91
N ARG A 128 -1.67 -8.02 -3.27
CA ARG A 128 -1.03 -7.23 -4.32
C ARG A 128 -1.65 -7.48 -5.69
N GLU A 129 -2.15 -8.68 -5.96
CA GLU A 129 -2.74 -8.99 -7.27
C GLU A 129 -4.05 -8.23 -7.44
N ARG A 130 -4.95 -8.35 -6.46
CA ARG A 130 -6.19 -7.58 -6.43
C ARG A 130 -5.92 -6.07 -6.48
N ASP A 131 -4.94 -5.60 -5.72
CA ASP A 131 -4.62 -4.19 -5.65
C ASP A 131 -4.06 -3.65 -6.98
N MET A 132 -3.22 -4.44 -7.67
CA MET A 132 -2.73 -4.09 -9.02
C MET A 132 -3.85 -4.09 -10.05
N GLU A 133 -4.78 -5.05 -10.01
CA GLU A 133 -5.95 -5.08 -10.89
C GLU A 133 -6.83 -3.82 -10.72
N LEU A 134 -7.13 -3.46 -9.47
CA LEU A 134 -7.93 -2.27 -9.16
C LEU A 134 -7.23 -0.99 -9.58
N ALA A 135 -5.93 -0.87 -9.29
CA ALA A 135 -5.13 0.29 -9.68
C ALA A 135 -5.01 0.41 -11.19
N HIS A 136 -4.71 -0.68 -11.90
CA HIS A 136 -4.60 -0.70 -13.36
C HIS A 136 -5.92 -0.28 -14.01
N LYS A 137 -7.04 -0.86 -13.57
CA LYS A 137 -8.38 -0.46 -14.04
C LYS A 137 -8.64 1.02 -13.83
N HIS A 138 -8.31 1.54 -12.64
CA HIS A 138 -8.52 2.95 -12.32
C HIS A 138 -7.73 3.87 -13.26
N PHE A 139 -6.43 3.61 -13.44
CA PHE A 139 -5.59 4.46 -14.29
C PHE A 139 -5.90 4.30 -15.78
N SER A 140 -6.33 3.12 -16.23
CA SER A 140 -6.80 2.91 -17.61
C SER A 140 -8.01 3.81 -17.92
N LEU A 141 -9.02 3.84 -17.04
CA LEU A 141 -10.20 4.70 -17.19
C LEU A 141 -9.84 6.20 -17.22
N LEU A 142 -8.85 6.62 -16.42
CA LEU A 142 -8.37 8.01 -16.43
C LEU A 142 -7.69 8.38 -17.74
N THR A 143 -7.00 7.43 -18.40
CA THR A 143 -6.36 7.68 -19.69
C THR A 143 -7.34 7.68 -20.86
N GLU A 144 -8.40 6.87 -20.80
CA GLU A 144 -9.46 6.84 -21.83
C GLU A 144 -10.28 8.14 -21.83
N GLY A 145 -10.53 8.74 -20.67
CA GLY A 145 -11.27 10.00 -20.56
C GLY A 145 -10.50 11.27 -20.96
N ARG A 146 -9.24 11.14 -21.42
CA ARG A 146 -8.37 12.24 -21.85
C ARG A 146 -8.16 12.32 -23.37
N GLN A 147 -8.76 11.39 -24.14
CA GLN A 147 -8.80 11.43 -25.60
C GLN A 147 -10.06 12.15 -26.10
#